data_AF-A0A412RQV4-F1
#
_entry.id   AF-A0A412RQV4-F1
#
_cell.length_a   1.000
_cell.length_b   1.000
_cell.length_c   1.000
_cell.angle_alpha   90.00
_cell.angle_beta   90.00
_cell.angle_gamma   90.00
#
_symmetry.space_group_name_H-M   'P 1'
#
loop_
_entity.id
_entity.type
_entity.pdbx_description
1 polymer ?
#
loop_
_entity_poly.entity_id
_entity_poly.type
_entity_poly.pdbx_seq_one_letter_code
_entity_poly.pdbx_strand_id
1 'polypeptide(L)' 'MNLLEHYVTNITHEEAIEKNGTLFFKIVCDVDCYGSKEIQKEVLLSEDDYAEAKSKGYYLA' A
#
# COMPACT_ATOMS: atom_id res chain seq x y z
N MET A 1 13.89 13.56 -5.01
CA MET A 1 12.86 12.63 -5.51
C MET A 1 11.57 13.04 -4.83
N ASN A 2 10.56 13.48 -5.59
CA ASN A 2 9.24 13.77 -5.02
C ASN A 2 8.50 12.45 -4.93
N LEU A 3 8.28 11.96 -3.71
CA LEU A 3 7.42 10.80 -3.47
C LEU A 3 5.98 11.22 -3.76
N LEU A 4 5.22 10.36 -4.45
CA LEU A 4 3.82 10.61 -4.78
C LEU A 4 2.92 9.89 -3.79
N GLU A 5 1.82 10.56 -3.43
CA GLU A 5 0.78 10.00 -2.58
C GLU A 5 -0.04 8.99 -3.39
N HIS A 6 0.01 7.72 -2.98
CA HIS A 6 -0.82 6.66 -3.54
C HIS A 6 -1.94 6.37 -2.57
N TYR A 7 -3.14 6.87 -2.88
CA TYR A 7 -4.32 6.70 -2.04
C TYR A 7 -4.83 5.27 -2.14
N VAL A 8 -5.03 4.63 -0.99
CA VAL A 8 -5.45 3.24 -0.87
C VAL A 8 -6.88 3.20 -0.38
N THR A 9 -7.74 2.52 -1.13
CA THR A 9 -9.14 2.31 -0.79
C THR A 9 -9.54 0.86 -1.01
N ASN A 10 -10.65 0.44 -0.40
CA ASN A 10 -11.25 -0.88 -0.65
C ASN A 10 -10.24 -2.04 -0.53
N ILE A 11 -9.52 -2.10 0.60
CA ILE A 11 -8.60 -3.20 0.89
C ILE A 11 -9.42 -4.47 1.08
N THR A 12 -9.23 -5.45 0.19
CA THR A 12 -9.98 -6.72 0.19
C THR A 12 -9.15 -7.87 0.74
N HIS A 13 -7.83 -7.76 0.70
CA HIS A 13 -6.92 -8.79 1.19
C HIS A 13 -5.67 -8.19 1.82
N GLU A 14 -5.18 -8.82 2.89
CA GLU A 14 -4.03 -8.38 3.67
C GLU A 14 -3.24 -9.61 4.14
N GLU A 15 -1.96 -9.71 3.77
CA GLU A 15 -1.08 -10.82 4.12
C GLU A 15 0.28 -10.28 4.60
N ALA A 16 0.73 -10.75 5.76
CA ALA A 16 2.05 -10.40 6.27
C ALA A 16 3.11 -11.40 5.75
N ILE A 17 4.20 -10.88 5.20
CA ILE A 17 5.29 -11.64 4.59
C ILE A 17 6.61 -11.24 5.24
N GLU A 18 7.26 -12.18 5.91
CA GLU A 18 8.63 -11.99 6.37
C GLU A 18 9.61 -12.40 5.27
N LYS A 19 10.50 -11.49 4.88
CA LYS A 19 11.60 -11.76 3.94
C LYS A 19 12.92 -11.29 4.54
N ASN A 20 13.85 -12.22 4.73
CA ASN A 20 15.20 -11.95 5.25
C ASN A 20 15.20 -11.20 6.61
N GLY A 21 14.23 -11.48 7.47
CA GLY A 21 14.08 -10.80 8.77
C GLY A 21 13.41 -9.42 8.70
N THR A 22 12.96 -9.00 7.53
CA THR A 22 12.16 -7.79 7.34
C THR A 22 10.70 -8.15 7.10
N LEU A 23 9.79 -7.52 7.83
CA LEU A 23 8.35 -7.70 7.67
C LEU A 23 7.81 -6.79 6.56
N PHE A 24 7.04 -7.37 5.66
CA PHE A 24 6.31 -6.69 4.60
C PHE A 24 4.83 -7.05 4.68
N PHE A 25 3.98 -6.17 4.16
CA PHE A 25 2.56 -6.40 4.06
C PHE A 25 2.13 -6.36 2.60
N LYS A 26 1.60 -7.48 2.15
CA LYS A 26 1.02 -7.63 0.83
C LYS A 26 -0.47 -7.36 0.94
N ILE A 27 -0.95 -6.32 0.26
CA ILE A 27 -2.37 -5.94 0.28
C ILE A 27 -2.93 -5.94 -1.14
N VAL A 28 -4.21 -6.29 -1.26
CA VAL A 28 -4.99 -6.10 -2.49
C VAL A 28 -5.98 -4.97 -2.24
N CYS A 29 -5.85 -3.90 -3.02
CA CYS A 29 -6.61 -2.67 -2.80
C CYS A 29 -6.79 -1.88 -4.09
N ASP A 30 -7.69 -0.91 -4.07
CA ASP A 30 -7.86 0.05 -5.14
C ASP A 30 -6.94 1.25 -4.87
N VAL A 31 -6.05 1.56 -5.80
CA VAL A 31 -5.06 2.63 -5.70
C VAL A 31 -5.47 3.79 -6.61
N ASP A 32 -5.50 5.01 -6.08
CA ASP A 32 -5.63 6.24 -6.86
C ASP A 32 -4.36 7.09 -6.71
N CYS A 33 -3.71 7.38 -7.82
CA CYS A 33 -2.58 8.31 -7.88
C CYS A 33 -2.93 9.45 -8.85
N TYR A 34 -3.44 10.55 -8.29
CA TYR A 34 -3.83 11.78 -9.01
C TYR A 34 -4.69 11.52 -10.26
N GLY A 35 -5.69 10.63 -10.13
CA GLY A 35 -6.61 10.27 -11.21
C GLY A 35 -6.20 9.04 -12.03
N SER A 36 -5.02 8.47 -11.79
CA SER A 36 -4.67 7.14 -12.26
C SER A 36 -5.20 6.11 -11.26
N LYS A 37 -6.33 5.47 -11.61
CA LYS A 37 -6.99 4.47 -10.77
C LYS A 37 -6.61 3.07 -11.19
N GLU A 38 -6.13 2.28 -10.25
CA GLU A 38 -5.87 0.86 -10.39
C GLU A 38 -6.76 0.10 -9.42
N ILE A 39 -7.57 -0.83 -9.92
CA ILE A 39 -8.56 -1.56 -9.12
C ILE A 39 -8.00 -2.94 -8.76
N GLN A 40 -8.17 -3.36 -7.51
CA GLN A 40 -7.71 -4.64 -6.96
C GLN A 40 -6.24 -4.91 -7.28
N LYS A 41 -5.41 -3.88 -7.12
CA LYS A 41 -3.97 -3.96 -7.30
C LYS A 41 -3.32 -4.60 -6.09
N GLU A 42 -2.41 -5.52 -6.37
CA GLU A 42 -1.52 -6.10 -5.39
C GLU A 42 -0.36 -5.14 -5.11
N VAL A 43 -0.23 -4.70 -3.87
CA VAL A 43 0.84 -3.80 -3.41
C VAL A 43 1.61 -4.46 -2.29
N LEU A 44 2.94 -4.45 -2.38
CA LEU A 44 3.82 -4.88 -1.31
C LEU A 44 4.35 -3.64 -0.60
N LEU A 45 3.95 -3.46 0.65
CA LEU A 45 4.30 -2.32 1.49
C LEU A 45 5.28 -2.76 2.58
N SER A 46 6.16 -1.84 2.98
CA SER A 46 6.92 -1.98 4.22
C SER A 46 5.98 -1.85 5.43
N GLU A 47 6.46 -2.19 6.63
CA GLU A 47 5.67 -1.99 7.86
C GLU A 47 5.24 -0.53 8.03
N ASP A 48 6.15 0.43 7.81
CA ASP A 48 5.85 1.87 7.87
C ASP A 48 4.81 2.28 6.83
N ASP A 49 5.00 1.92 5.55
CA ASP A 49 4.07 2.30 4.48
C ASP A 49 2.68 1.70 4.68
N TYR A 50 2.62 0.46 5.18
CA TYR A 50 1.36 -0.20 5.50
C TYR A 50 0.66 0.50 6.67
N ALA A 51 1.41 0.92 7.69
CA ALA A 51 0.88 1.69 8.80
C ALA A 51 0.35 3.07 8.33
N GLU A 52 1.06 3.74 7.41
CA GLU A 52 0.58 4.97 6.79
C GLU A 52 -0.68 4.74 5.95
N ALA A 53 -0.71 3.69 5.12
CA ALA A 53 -1.86 3.33 4.31
C ALA A 53 -3.10 3.04 5.17
N LYS A 54 -2.95 2.36 6.32
CA LYS A 54 -4.04 2.11 7.28
C LYS A 54 -4.48 3.36 8.04
N SER A 55 -3.52 4.20 8.45
CA SER A 55 -3.79 5.35 9.33
C SER A 55 -4.29 6.58 8.56
N LYS A 56 -3.66 6.87 7.42
CA LYS A 56 -3.91 8.05 6.59
C LYS A 56 -4.67 7.74 5.31
N GLY A 57 -4.76 6.47 4.91
CA GLY A 57 -5.41 6.07 3.66
C GLY A 57 -4.51 6.24 2.43
N TYR A 58 -3.20 6.44 2.59
CA TYR A 58 -2.25 6.54 1.49
C TYR A 58 -0.84 6.13 1.94
N TYR A 59 0.00 5.75 0.99
CA TYR A 59 1.45 5.56 1.18
C TYR A 59 2.25 6.43 0.21
N LEU A 60 3.53 6.66 0.52
CA LEU A 60 4.43 7.47 -0.29
C LEU A 60 5.36 6.57 -1.12
N ALA A 61 5.28 6.66 -2.45
CA ALA A 61 6.12 5.87 -3.36
C ALA A 61 6.61 6.68 -4.57
#